data_AF-A0A538A9X7-F1
#
_entry.id   AF-A0A538A9X7-F1
#
_cell.length_a   1.000
_cell.length_b   1.000
_cell.length_c   1.000
_cell.angle_alpha   90.00
_cell.angle_beta   90.00
_cell.angle_gamma   90.00
#
_symmetry.space_group_name_H-M   'P 1'
#
loop_
_entity.id
_entity.type
_entity.pdbx_description
1 polymer ?
#
loop_
_entity_poly.entity_id
_entity_poly.type
_entity_poly.pdbx_seq_one_letter_code
_entity_poly.pdbx_strand_id
1 'polypeptide(L)'
;MELAVALLLILIGLAGPLATIQWREGRWLASGRWIMDTFSPHAVNGVPMAGVFFILLGFAFLWQPAVLLALLAGVGFVAVLAASVRGGSIARLPKPLRSGAPASPEKPAEAPEETSRRAV
;
A
#
# COMPACT_ATOMS: atom_id res chain seq x y z
N MET A 1 24.49 -19.43 11.14
CA MET A 1 23.87 -18.12 11.44
C MET A 1 23.15 -17.57 10.22
N GLU A 2 23.77 -17.59 9.03
CA GLU A 2 23.18 -17.14 7.77
C GLU A 2 21.84 -17.79 7.43
N LEU A 3 21.71 -19.12 7.61
CA LEU A 3 20.45 -19.83 7.42
C LEU A 3 19.32 -19.31 8.33
N ALA A 4 19.62 -19.01 9.59
CA ALA A 4 18.63 -18.48 10.52
C ALA A 4 18.15 -17.08 10.12
N VAL A 5 19.09 -16.23 9.67
CA VAL A 5 18.77 -14.89 9.14
C VAL A 5 17.95 -15.00 7.86
N ALA A 6 18.32 -15.89 6.94
CA ALA A 6 17.59 -16.13 5.70
C ALA A 6 16.14 -16.55 5.96
N LEU A 7 15.95 -17.54 6.84
CA LEU A 7 14.62 -18.02 7.21
C LEU A 7 13.80 -16.92 7.91
N LEU A 8 14.41 -16.15 8.80
CA LEU A 8 13.74 -15.02 9.46
C LEU A 8 13.25 -13.99 8.44
N LEU A 9 14.09 -13.62 7.47
CA LEU A 9 13.74 -12.68 6.40
C LEU A 9 12.59 -13.21 5.54
N ILE A 10 12.62 -14.49 5.18
CA ILE A 10 11.55 -15.13 4.40
C ILE A 10 10.23 -15.12 5.18
N LEU A 11 10.26 -15.49 6.46
CA LEU A 11 9.06 -15.51 7.31
C LEU A 11 8.47 -14.10 7.52
N ILE A 12 9.32 -13.10 7.77
CA ILE A 12 8.88 -11.70 7.86
C ILE A 12 8.32 -11.25 6.50
N GLY A 13 8.98 -11.60 5.40
CA GLY A 13 8.55 -11.23 4.06
C GLY A 13 7.20 -11.83 3.67
N LEU A 14 6.90 -13.07 4.11
CA LEU A 14 5.60 -13.71 3.91
C LEU A 14 4.44 -12.95 4.56
N ALA A 15 4.70 -12.16 5.60
CA ALA A 15 3.68 -11.33 6.23
C ALA A 15 3.10 -10.30 5.25
N GLY A 16 3.86 -9.81 4.27
CA GLY A 16 3.40 -8.82 3.31
C GLY A 16 2.30 -9.33 2.36
N PRO A 17 2.56 -10.39 1.57
CA PRO A 17 1.55 -11.02 0.73
C PRO A 17 0.36 -11.53 1.54
N LEU A 18 0.62 -12.13 2.71
CA LEU A 18 -0.44 -12.63 3.58
C LEU A 18 -1.35 -11.49 4.05
N ALA A 19 -0.80 -10.40 4.57
CA ALA A 19 -1.57 -9.23 4.98
C ALA A 19 -2.45 -8.70 3.84
N THR A 20 -1.91 -8.68 2.62
CA THR A 20 -2.65 -8.23 1.42
C THR A 20 -3.84 -9.13 1.13
N ILE A 21 -3.66 -10.45 1.18
CA ILE A 21 -4.75 -11.42 1.01
C ILE A 21 -5.80 -11.21 2.10
N GLN A 22 -5.36 -11.11 3.36
CA GLN A 22 -6.25 -10.91 4.50
C GLN A 22 -7.08 -9.62 4.35
N TRP A 23 -6.47 -8.50 3.96
CA TRP A 23 -7.16 -7.23 3.73
C TRP A 23 -8.16 -7.30 2.57
N ARG A 24 -7.85 -8.04 1.50
CA ARG A 24 -8.78 -8.25 0.38
C ARG A 24 -10.00 -9.06 0.80
N GLU A 25 -9.82 -10.00 1.71
CA GLU A 25 -10.89 -10.83 2.29
C GLU A 25 -11.66 -10.12 3.42
N GLY A 26 -11.36 -8.85 3.70
CA GLY A 26 -12.02 -8.12 4.79
C GLY A 26 -11.55 -8.54 6.19
N ARG A 27 -10.49 -9.34 6.28
CA ARG A 27 -9.85 -9.72 7.55
C ARG A 27 -8.70 -8.76 7.84
N TRP A 28 -8.34 -8.63 9.12
CA TRP A 28 -7.26 -7.74 9.57
C TRP A 28 -7.41 -6.27 9.15
N LEU A 29 -8.65 -5.78 8.99
CA LEU A 29 -8.89 -4.39 8.61
C LEU A 29 -8.41 -3.39 9.66
N ALA A 30 -8.42 -3.78 10.94
CA ALA A 30 -7.89 -2.97 12.02
C ALA A 30 -6.40 -2.67 11.83
N SER A 31 -5.59 -3.67 11.44
CA SER A 31 -4.16 -3.45 11.19
C SER A 31 -3.94 -2.65 9.91
N GLY A 32 -4.73 -2.90 8.86
CA GLY A 32 -4.69 -2.09 7.65
C GLY A 32 -4.97 -0.61 7.93
N ARG A 33 -6.02 -0.29 8.70
CA ARG A 33 -6.35 1.08 9.12
C ARG A 33 -5.27 1.70 9.99
N TRP A 34 -4.78 0.96 10.99
CA TRP A 34 -3.68 1.44 11.84
C TRP A 34 -2.44 1.84 11.03
N ILE A 35 -2.08 1.08 9.98
CA ILE A 35 -0.96 1.46 9.08
C ILE A 35 -1.28 2.73 8.29
N MET A 36 -2.52 2.86 7.78
CA MET A 36 -2.94 4.07 7.06
C MET A 36 -2.86 5.31 7.96
N ASP A 37 -3.32 5.18 9.20
CA ASP A 37 -3.41 6.26 10.18
C ASP A 37 -2.04 6.65 10.75
N THR A 38 -1.16 5.66 10.98
CA THR A 38 0.16 5.87 11.61
C THR A 38 1.23 6.28 10.61
N PHE A 39 1.23 5.67 9.42
CA PHE A 39 2.29 5.88 8.43
C PHE A 39 1.78 6.63 7.22
N SER A 40 0.93 6.00 6.42
CA SER A 40 0.33 6.56 5.21
C SER A 40 -0.54 5.51 4.52
N PRO A 41 -1.61 5.90 3.82
CA PRO A 41 -2.32 5.02 2.89
C PRO A 41 -1.41 4.38 1.83
N HIS A 42 -0.30 5.02 1.46
CA HIS A 42 0.66 4.48 0.51
C HIS A 42 1.45 3.30 1.07
N ALA A 43 1.65 3.26 2.40
CA ALA A 43 2.38 2.17 3.06
C ALA A 43 1.64 0.84 2.89
N VAL A 44 0.30 0.85 3.00
CA VAL A 44 -0.55 -0.34 2.79
C VAL A 44 -0.37 -0.94 1.40
N ASN A 45 -0.27 -0.11 0.36
CA ASN A 45 -0.03 -0.58 -1.01
C ASN A 45 1.39 -1.12 -1.20
N GLY A 46 2.36 -0.61 -0.43
CA GLY A 46 3.75 -1.05 -0.44
C GLY A 46 4.00 -2.36 0.29
N VAL A 47 3.21 -2.70 1.31
CA VAL A 47 3.38 -3.90 2.15
C VAL A 47 3.61 -5.21 1.37
N PRO A 48 2.81 -5.57 0.35
CA PRO A 48 3.07 -6.80 -0.41
C PRO A 48 4.44 -6.80 -1.10
N MET A 49 4.84 -5.68 -1.72
CA MET A 49 6.14 -5.60 -2.39
C MET A 49 7.31 -5.54 -1.41
N ALA A 50 7.14 -4.89 -0.25
CA ALA A 50 8.12 -4.97 0.83
C ALA A 50 8.31 -6.42 1.29
N GLY A 51 7.21 -7.17 1.42
CA GLY A 51 7.25 -8.59 1.73
C GLY A 51 8.00 -9.42 0.70
N VAL A 52 7.71 -9.22 -0.59
CA VAL A 52 8.45 -9.87 -1.69
C VAL A 52 9.94 -9.53 -1.66
N PHE A 53 10.29 -8.27 -1.39
CA PHE A 53 11.67 -7.85 -1.25
C PHE A 53 12.38 -8.61 -0.11
N PHE A 54 11.76 -8.72 1.08
CA PHE A 54 12.35 -9.47 2.20
C PHE A 54 12.47 -10.98 1.91
N ILE A 55 11.51 -11.58 1.22
CA ILE A 55 11.60 -12.98 0.78
C ILE A 55 12.82 -13.16 -0.12
N LEU A 56 12.98 -12.31 -1.14
CA LEU A 56 14.08 -12.42 -2.09
C LEU A 56 15.43 -12.08 -1.48
N LEU A 57 15.46 -11.13 -0.53
CA LEU A 57 16.65 -10.83 0.26
C LEU A 57 17.05 -12.04 1.12
N GLY A 58 16.10 -12.73 1.74
CA GLY A 58 16.35 -13.98 2.45
C GLY A 58 16.88 -15.08 1.52
N PHE A 59 16.30 -15.24 0.33
CA PHE A 59 16.80 -16.16 -0.68
C PHE A 59 18.21 -15.82 -1.17
N ALA A 60 18.59 -14.54 -1.22
CA ALA A 60 19.93 -14.12 -1.61
C ALA A 60 21.03 -14.67 -0.69
N PHE A 61 20.72 -14.92 0.59
CA PHE A 61 21.63 -15.60 1.53
C PHE A 61 21.75 -17.11 1.28
N LEU A 62 20.78 -17.72 0.58
CA LEU A 62 20.78 -19.16 0.27
C LEU A 62 21.30 -19.45 -1.14
N TRP A 63 21.08 -18.52 -2.08
CA TRP A 63 21.39 -18.68 -3.48
C TRP A 63 21.82 -17.34 -4.08
N GLN A 64 23.12 -17.18 -4.39
CA GLN A 64 23.68 -15.89 -4.86
C GLN A 64 22.95 -15.24 -6.04
N PRO A 65 22.46 -15.97 -7.07
CA PRO A 65 21.69 -15.36 -8.15
C PRO A 65 20.43 -14.61 -7.68
N ALA A 66 19.87 -14.94 -6.52
CA ALA A 66 18.72 -14.25 -5.97
C ALA A 66 19.01 -12.80 -5.54
N VAL A 67 20.27 -12.38 -5.44
CA VAL A 67 20.64 -10.96 -5.26
C VAL A 67 20.07 -10.10 -6.39
N LEU A 68 20.11 -10.59 -7.64
CA LEU A 68 19.55 -9.86 -8.79
C LEU A 68 18.04 -9.74 -8.69
N LEU A 69 17.36 -10.80 -8.21
CA LEU A 69 15.92 -10.79 -7.98
C LEU A 69 15.54 -9.80 -6.87
N ALA A 70 16.30 -9.77 -5.78
CA ALA A 70 16.09 -8.81 -4.69
C ALA A 70 16.26 -7.36 -5.17
N LEU A 71 17.26 -7.11 -6.03
CA LEU A 71 17.47 -5.80 -6.67
C LEU A 71 16.28 -5.40 -7.54
N LEU A 72 15.80 -6.30 -8.40
CA LEU A 72 14.62 -6.08 -9.24
C LEU A 72 13.36 -5.83 -8.40
N ALA A 73 13.18 -6.58 -7.32
CA ALA A 73 12.07 -6.37 -6.40
C ALA A 73 12.16 -5.03 -5.66
N GLY A 74 13.37 -4.59 -5.31
CA GLY A 74 13.60 -3.25 -4.75
C GLY A 74 13.20 -2.14 -5.73
N VAL A 75 13.61 -2.25 -7.00
CA VAL A 75 13.19 -1.33 -8.07
C VAL A 75 11.67 -1.37 -8.26
N GLY A 76 11.08 -2.56 -8.26
CA GLY A 76 9.63 -2.76 -8.34
C GLY A 76 8.88 -2.11 -7.18
N PHE A 77 9.40 -2.21 -5.95
CA PHE A 77 8.84 -1.58 -4.76
C PHE A 77 8.84 -0.05 -4.88
N VAL A 78 9.96 0.55 -5.30
CA VAL A 78 10.05 1.99 -5.54
C VAL A 78 9.08 2.43 -6.65
N ALA A 79 8.97 1.65 -7.73
CA ALA A 79 8.03 1.92 -8.81
C ALA A 79 6.56 1.87 -8.34
N VAL A 80 6.22 0.92 -7.47
CA VAL A 80 4.88 0.83 -6.87
C VAL A 80 4.58 2.04 -5.99
N LEU A 81 5.54 2.47 -5.17
CA LEU A 81 5.38 3.68 -4.35
C LEU A 81 5.21 4.93 -5.24
N ALA A 82 6.06 5.10 -6.25
CA ALA A 82 5.99 6.23 -7.18
C ALA A 82 4.65 6.24 -7.94
N ALA A 83 4.19 5.08 -8.41
CA ALA A 83 2.89 4.94 -9.05
C ALA A 83 1.73 5.22 -8.07
N SER A 84 1.90 4.91 -6.79
CA SER A 84 0.89 5.19 -5.77
C SER A 84 0.75 6.69 -5.49
N VAL A 85 1.84 7.46 -5.54
CA VAL A 85 1.80 8.92 -5.41
C VAL A 85 1.09 9.56 -6.61
N ARG A 86 1.36 9.07 -7.83
CA ARG A 86 0.78 9.61 -9.07
C ARG A 86 -0.69 9.24 -9.30
N GLY A 87 -1.13 8.06 -8.84
CA GLY A 87 -2.45 7.50 -9.17
C GLY A 87 -3.57 7.74 -8.17
N GLY A 88 -3.33 8.54 -7.11
CA GLY A 88 -4.27 8.75 -6.01
C GLY A 88 -4.25 7.60 -5.01
N SER A 89 -4.03 7.94 -3.73
CA SER A 89 -3.82 6.99 -2.63
C SER A 89 -5.00 6.04 -2.40
N ILE A 90 -6.23 6.52 -2.59
CA ILE A 90 -7.46 5.82 -2.23
C ILE A 90 -7.91 4.83 -3.31
N ALA A 91 -7.65 5.13 -4.58
CA ALA A 91 -8.12 4.31 -5.72
C ALA A 91 -7.44 2.94 -5.80
N ARG A 92 -6.29 2.76 -5.16
CA ARG A 92 -5.50 1.52 -5.16
C ARG A 92 -5.61 0.69 -3.87
N LEU A 93 -6.20 1.23 -2.81
CA LEU A 93 -6.43 0.46 -1.57
C LEU A 93 -7.36 -0.74 -1.82
N PRO A 94 -7.27 -1.82 -1.04
CA PRO A 94 -8.29 -2.86 -1.01
C PRO A 94 -9.69 -2.26 -0.81
N LYS A 95 -10.70 -2.74 -1.53
CA LYS A 95 -12.08 -2.22 -1.42
C LYS A 95 -12.56 -2.09 0.04
N PRO A 96 -12.30 -3.05 0.95
CA PRO A 96 -12.73 -2.95 2.35
C PRO A 96 -12.04 -1.82 3.15
N LEU A 97 -10.87 -1.35 2.71
CA LEU A 97 -10.13 -0.25 3.34
C LEU A 97 -10.51 1.12 2.78
N ARG A 98 -11.20 1.18 1.62
CA ARG A 98 -11.68 2.45 1.03
C ARG A 98 -12.88 3.02 1.76
N SER A 99 -13.77 2.16 2.25
CA SER A 99 -15.06 2.56 2.84
C SER A 99 -14.97 3.29 4.19
N GLY A 100 -13.76 3.43 4.75
CA GLY A 100 -13.51 4.19 5.98
C GLY A 100 -12.68 5.47 5.78
N ALA A 101 -12.26 5.78 4.55
CA ALA A 101 -11.59 7.05 4.27
C ALA A 101 -12.60 8.19 4.46
N PRO A 102 -12.27 9.27 5.19
CA PRO A 102 -13.16 10.41 5.32
C PRO A 102 -13.55 10.88 3.93
N ALA A 103 -14.86 11.07 3.72
CA ALA A 103 -15.38 11.60 2.49
C ALA A 103 -14.53 12.82 2.11
N SER A 104 -13.99 12.79 0.89
CA SER A 104 -13.37 13.96 0.27
C SER A 104 -14.20 15.19 0.64
N PRO A 105 -13.61 16.30 1.09
CA PRO A 105 -14.37 17.51 1.42
C PRO A 105 -15.23 17.80 0.20
N GLU A 106 -16.53 17.68 0.43
CA GLU A 106 -17.58 17.95 -0.52
C GLU A 106 -17.27 19.34 -1.06
N LYS A 107 -16.84 19.40 -2.32
CA LYS A 107 -16.69 20.65 -3.05
C LYS A 107 -18.01 21.38 -2.82
N PRO A 108 -18.04 22.53 -2.12
CA PRO A 108 -19.29 23.19 -1.80
C PRO A 108 -20.05 23.34 -3.09
N ALA A 109 -21.26 22.78 -3.13
CA ALA A 109 -22.17 22.96 -4.23
C ALA A 109 -22.21 24.47 -4.51
N GLU A 110 -21.70 24.86 -5.68
CA GLU A 110 -21.88 26.18 -6.24
C GLU A 110 -23.37 26.49 -6.11
N ALA A 111 -23.67 27.44 -5.23
CA ALA A 111 -25.01 27.93 -5.03
C ALA A 111 -25.57 28.33 -6.41
N PRO A 112 -26.82 28.00 -6.73
CA PRO A 112 -27.42 28.45 -7.97
C PRO A 112 -27.34 29.98 -7.99
N GLU A 113 -26.65 30.54 -8.98
CA GLU A 113 -26.66 31.96 -9.26
C GLU A 113 -28.12 32.36 -9.51
N GLU A 114 -28.76 32.83 -8.45
CA GLU A 114 -30.14 33.28 -8.45
C GLU A 114 -30.20 34.55 -9.29
N THR A 115 -30.74 34.33 -10.49
CA THR A 115 -31.29 35.34 -11.38
C THR A 115 -32.09 36.38 -10.59
N SER A 116 -31.47 37.53 -10.36
CA SER A 116 -32.11 38.77 -9.95
C SER A 116 -31.46 39.85 -10.83
N ARG A 117 -32.00 40.31 -11.96
CA ARG A 117 -33.40 40.59 -12.32
C ARG A 117 -34.20 41.29 -11.20
N ARG A 118 -33.59 42.32 -10.61
CA ARG A 118 -34.26 43.53 -10.11
C ARG A 118 -33.33 44.70 -10.43
N ALA A 119 -33.61 45.45 -11.49
CA ALA A 119 -34.37 46.70 -11.42
C ALA A 119 -33.54 47.80 -10.73
N VAL A 120 -32.90 48.69 -11.50
CA VAL A 120 -33.27 50.11 -11.75
C VAL A 120 -32.50 50.57 -12.98
#